data_AF-G0LAZ1-F1
#
_entry.id   AF-G0LAZ1-F1
#
_cell.length_a   1.000
_cell.length_b   1.000
_cell.length_c   1.000
_cell.angle_alpha   90.00
_cell.angle_beta   90.00
_cell.angle_gamma   90.00
#
_symmetry.space_group_name_H-M   'P 1'
#
loop_
_entity.id
_entity.type
_entity.pdbx_description
1 polymer ?
#
loop_
_entity_poly.entity_id
_entity_poly.type
_entity_poly.pdbx_seq_one_letter_code
_entity_poly.pdbx_strand_id
1 'polypeptide(L)'
;MSFLAKLFINSRIINVLDTNIQFYQQVDSDNFKPASLPMGGVFSLTIEADGATDLLGLALSPDTMCEGYIRFYKRGGMAKLVDYEFFDTYIVNYRRNYDGTCGKVTTDQYVFSPGILRIGDMVFEKWWKLSDLAIKDEQVQIAEPKTVPTIKDYYITDKDGNRIEKSRIGETITLNIITQDMIGETMTIGLNDPTVDFMYKGVVLENDTLKDLTISKNKEKIELEVVRQKLK
;
A
#
# COMPACT_ATOMS: atom_id res chain seq x y z
N MET A 1 3.77 2.14 -29.96
CA MET A 1 3.46 1.04 -29.02
C MET A 1 3.28 1.66 -27.65
N SER A 2 2.21 1.38 -26.91
CA SER A 2 1.94 2.02 -25.61
C SER A 2 2.25 1.06 -24.45
N PHE A 3 3.20 1.44 -23.60
CA PHE A 3 3.36 0.83 -22.28
C PHE A 3 2.54 1.64 -21.28
N LEU A 4 1.91 0.98 -20.31
CA LEU A 4 1.26 1.66 -19.20
C LEU A 4 2.32 1.87 -18.11
N ALA A 5 2.48 3.10 -17.66
CA ALA A 5 3.37 3.46 -16.56
C ALA A 5 2.57 4.15 -15.46
N LYS A 6 2.83 3.77 -14.20
CA LYS A 6 2.20 4.38 -13.03
C LYS A 6 3.24 4.78 -12.01
N LEU A 7 3.15 6.00 -11.51
CA LEU A 7 3.95 6.54 -10.42
C LEU A 7 3.26 6.21 -9.09
N PHE A 8 4.04 5.71 -8.14
CA PHE A 8 3.66 5.47 -6.75
C PHE A 8 4.50 6.39 -5.85
N ILE A 9 3.85 7.37 -5.23
CA ILE A 9 4.48 8.37 -4.36
C ILE A 9 3.45 8.87 -3.34
N ASN A 10 3.85 9.08 -2.09
CA ASN A 10 2.98 9.59 -1.02
C ASN A 10 1.61 8.87 -0.93
N SER A 11 1.60 7.54 -1.09
CA SER A 11 0.38 6.70 -1.12
C SER A 11 -0.61 6.99 -2.26
N ARG A 12 -0.18 7.73 -3.29
CA ARG A 12 -0.96 8.01 -4.49
C ARG A 12 -0.44 7.19 -5.67
N ILE A 13 -1.35 6.88 -6.58
CA ILE A 13 -1.07 6.15 -7.82
C ILE A 13 -1.46 7.06 -8.97
N ILE A 14 -0.47 7.53 -9.73
CA ILE A 14 -0.65 8.53 -10.78
C ILE A 14 -0.30 7.91 -12.13
N ASN A 15 -1.10 8.18 -13.16
CA ASN A 15 -0.80 7.71 -14.51
C ASN A 15 0.31 8.57 -15.13
N VAL A 16 1.33 7.91 -15.68
CA VAL A 16 2.47 8.57 -16.32
C VAL A 16 2.27 8.58 -17.82
N LEU A 17 2.31 9.78 -18.42
CA LEU A 17 2.17 9.98 -19.86
C LEU A 17 3.51 9.89 -20.58
N ASP A 18 4.55 10.48 -19.99
CA ASP A 18 5.91 10.45 -20.52
C ASP A 18 6.93 10.45 -19.39
N THR A 19 8.08 9.80 -19.63
CA THR A 19 9.23 9.94 -18.75
C THR A 19 10.53 9.85 -19.54
N ASN A 20 11.49 10.67 -19.15
CA ASN A 20 12.79 10.75 -19.79
C ASN A 20 13.88 10.73 -18.73
N ILE A 21 14.78 9.75 -18.82
CA ILE A 21 15.96 9.63 -17.97
C ILE A 21 17.18 9.67 -18.88
N GLN A 22 18.20 10.43 -18.48
CA GLN A 22 19.44 10.51 -19.21
C GLN A 22 20.65 10.28 -18.31
N PHE A 23 21.61 9.53 -18.84
CA PHE A 23 22.97 9.41 -18.32
C PHE A 23 23.95 9.79 -19.41
N TYR A 24 25.06 10.41 -19.02
CA TYR A 24 26.12 10.81 -19.94
C TYR A 24 27.48 10.74 -19.26
N GLN A 25 28.54 10.56 -20.06
CA GLN A 25 29.93 10.55 -19.64
C GLN A 25 30.69 11.53 -20.51
N GLN A 26 31.67 12.24 -19.93
CA GLN A 26 32.60 13.00 -20.74
C GLN A 26 33.46 12.04 -21.55
N VAL A 27 33.73 12.40 -22.79
CA VAL A 27 34.54 11.62 -23.71
C VAL A 27 35.83 12.39 -23.95
N ASP A 28 36.96 11.70 -23.83
CA ASP A 28 38.28 12.23 -24.14
C ASP A 28 38.34 12.61 -25.63
N SER A 29 38.78 13.84 -25.93
CA SER A 29 38.80 14.37 -27.30
C SER A 29 39.82 13.69 -28.21
N ASP A 30 40.83 13.04 -27.65
CA ASP A 30 41.98 12.53 -28.39
C ASP A 30 41.83 11.04 -28.71
N ASN A 31 41.28 10.26 -27.78
CA ASN A 31 41.14 8.81 -27.92
C ASN A 31 39.68 8.31 -27.93
N PHE A 32 38.71 9.21 -27.75
CA PHE A 32 37.27 8.93 -27.72
C PHE A 32 36.83 7.90 -26.67
N LYS A 33 37.63 7.67 -25.62
CA LYS A 33 37.28 6.84 -24.47
C LYS A 33 36.57 7.66 -23.38
N PRO A 34 35.82 7.03 -22.47
CA PRO A 34 35.26 7.70 -21.31
C PRO A 34 36.33 8.36 -20.45
N ALA A 35 36.19 9.66 -20.20
CA ALA A 35 37.11 10.48 -19.40
C ALA A 35 36.62 10.71 -17.97
N SER A 36 35.35 10.40 -17.66
CA SER A 36 34.75 10.65 -16.35
C SER A 36 33.80 9.54 -15.93
N LEU A 37 33.45 9.53 -14.64
CA LEU A 37 32.33 8.75 -14.13
C LEU A 37 31.01 9.18 -14.81
N PRO A 38 30.05 8.26 -14.98
CA PRO A 38 28.71 8.59 -15.46
C PRO A 38 28.03 9.63 -14.57
N MET A 39 27.50 10.65 -15.21
CA MET A 39 26.68 11.70 -14.62
C MET A 39 25.25 11.58 -15.13
N GLY A 40 24.30 12.09 -14.36
CA GLY A 40 22.88 12.09 -14.74
C GLY A 40 21.99 11.50 -13.66
N GLY A 41 21.02 10.70 -14.09
CA GLY A 41 19.98 10.15 -13.21
C GLY A 41 18.90 11.16 -12.81
N VAL A 42 19.01 12.41 -13.26
CA VAL A 42 17.90 13.37 -13.24
C VAL A 42 16.93 12.98 -14.33
N PHE A 43 15.64 13.00 -14.01
CA PHE A 43 14.62 12.56 -14.94
C PHE A 43 13.40 13.46 -14.94
N SER A 44 12.77 13.58 -16.10
CA SER A 44 11.49 14.27 -16.22
C SER A 44 10.34 13.28 -16.23
N LEU A 45 9.23 13.73 -15.67
CA LEU A 45 7.97 13.01 -15.64
C LEU A 45 6.88 13.93 -16.14
N THR A 46 6.04 13.45 -17.06
CA THR A 46 4.82 14.12 -17.48
C THR A 46 3.62 13.30 -17.03
N ILE A 47 2.73 13.92 -16.27
CA ILE A 47 1.48 13.34 -15.79
C ILE A 47 0.30 14.18 -16.28
N GLU A 48 -0.88 13.59 -16.27
CA GLU A 48 -2.12 14.36 -16.43
C GLU A 48 -2.32 15.23 -15.19
N ALA A 49 -2.61 16.51 -15.40
CA ALA A 49 -2.78 17.44 -14.30
C ALA A 49 -4.03 17.07 -13.49
N ASP A 50 -3.85 16.90 -12.19
CA ASP A 50 -4.93 16.70 -11.24
C ASP A 50 -5.20 17.98 -10.43
N GLY A 51 -6.24 17.93 -9.59
CA GLY A 51 -6.57 19.01 -8.66
C GLY A 51 -5.71 19.02 -7.39
N ALA A 52 -4.76 18.09 -7.24
CA ALA A 52 -3.95 17.99 -6.04
C ALA A 52 -2.68 18.84 -6.16
N THR A 53 -2.11 19.17 -5.01
CA THR A 53 -0.97 20.10 -4.89
C THR A 53 0.18 19.50 -4.08
N ASP A 54 0.16 18.20 -3.83
CA ASP A 54 1.16 17.47 -3.06
C ASP A 54 2.54 17.49 -3.74
N LEU A 55 2.62 17.09 -5.01
CA LEU A 55 3.87 17.14 -5.78
C LEU A 55 4.33 18.59 -6.03
N LEU A 56 3.39 19.51 -6.18
CA LEU A 56 3.71 20.94 -6.26
C LEU A 56 4.33 21.45 -4.95
N GLY A 57 3.80 21.04 -3.80
CA GLY A 57 4.38 21.36 -2.50
C GLY A 57 5.82 20.86 -2.38
N LEU A 58 6.09 19.65 -2.83
CA LEU A 58 7.46 19.10 -2.90
C LEU A 58 8.38 19.88 -3.85
N ALA A 59 7.86 20.37 -4.98
CA ALA A 59 8.61 21.19 -5.93
C ALA A 59 8.96 22.59 -5.39
N LEU A 60 8.17 23.11 -4.46
CA LEU A 60 8.37 24.43 -3.86
C LEU A 60 9.18 24.37 -2.55
N SER A 61 9.26 23.20 -1.92
CA SER A 61 10.04 22.99 -0.70
C SER A 61 11.52 22.72 -1.03
N PRO A 62 12.48 23.50 -0.48
CA PRO A 62 13.90 23.32 -0.77
C PRO A 62 14.52 22.08 -0.10
N ASP A 63 14.03 21.72 1.09
CA ASP A 63 14.66 20.71 1.95
C ASP A 63 13.83 19.41 2.05
N THR A 64 12.67 19.34 1.39
CA THR A 64 11.81 18.17 1.48
C THR A 64 12.17 17.16 0.40
N MET A 65 12.73 16.04 0.83
CA MET A 65 12.95 14.88 -0.04
C MET A 65 11.70 14.03 -0.14
N CYS A 66 11.56 13.35 -1.27
CA CYS A 66 10.55 12.34 -1.49
C CYS A 66 11.19 11.03 -1.97
N GLU A 67 10.42 9.95 -1.86
CA GLU A 67 10.78 8.63 -2.38
C GLU A 67 9.55 7.99 -3.01
N GLY A 68 9.79 7.05 -3.92
CA GLY A 68 8.73 6.41 -4.66
C GLY A 68 9.27 5.55 -5.79
N TYR A 69 8.35 5.06 -6.62
CA TYR A 69 8.72 4.26 -7.78
C TYR A 69 7.75 4.41 -8.94
N ILE A 70 8.28 4.25 -10.16
CA ILE A 70 7.50 4.18 -11.39
C ILE A 70 7.46 2.73 -11.83
N ARG A 71 6.27 2.15 -11.93
CA ARG A 71 6.08 0.78 -12.43
C ARG A 71 5.60 0.80 -13.86
N PHE A 72 6.34 0.09 -14.72
CA PHE A 72 5.94 -0.19 -16.09
C PHE A 72 5.26 -1.55 -16.18
N TYR A 73 4.18 -1.63 -16.94
CA TYR A 73 3.40 -2.85 -17.15
C TYR A 73 3.56 -3.38 -18.57
N LYS A 74 3.47 -4.71 -18.73
CA LYS A 74 3.51 -5.37 -20.05
C LYS A 74 2.20 -5.15 -20.82
N ARG A 75 2.27 -5.13 -22.16
CA ARG A 75 1.12 -4.90 -23.06
C ARG A 75 0.01 -5.96 -23.00
N GLY A 76 0.32 -7.18 -22.54
CA GLY A 76 -0.59 -8.34 -22.58
C GLY A 76 -1.12 -8.80 -21.21
N GLY A 77 -0.81 -8.05 -20.16
CA GLY A 77 -1.26 -8.37 -18.80
C GLY A 77 -0.69 -7.35 -17.83
N MET A 78 -1.39 -7.09 -16.73
CA MET A 78 -0.96 -6.18 -15.64
C MET A 78 0.28 -6.70 -14.88
N ALA A 79 1.08 -7.57 -15.50
CA ALA A 79 2.36 -8.03 -15.00
C ALA A 79 3.39 -6.89 -15.09
N LYS A 80 4.14 -6.74 -14.00
CA LYS A 80 5.29 -5.83 -13.89
C LYS A 80 6.32 -6.14 -14.99
N LEU A 81 6.80 -5.09 -15.66
CA LEU A 81 7.91 -5.13 -16.61
C LEU A 81 9.21 -4.72 -15.91
N VAL A 82 9.27 -3.49 -15.40
CA VAL A 82 10.42 -2.92 -14.69
C VAL A 82 9.91 -1.83 -13.74
N ASP A 83 10.60 -1.68 -12.62
CA ASP A 83 10.36 -0.59 -11.67
C ASP A 83 11.56 0.38 -11.71
N TYR A 84 11.28 1.68 -11.71
CA TYR A 84 12.26 2.73 -11.48
C TYR A 84 12.03 3.27 -10.08
N GLU A 85 12.87 2.90 -9.14
CA GLU A 85 12.77 3.29 -7.74
C GLU A 85 13.73 4.44 -7.47
N PHE A 86 13.24 5.47 -6.80
CA PHE A 86 14.01 6.65 -6.48
C PHE A 86 13.89 6.97 -4.99
N PHE A 87 15.03 7.29 -4.39
CA PHE A 87 15.15 7.64 -2.97
C PHE A 87 15.91 8.95 -2.81
N ASP A 88 15.68 9.62 -1.68
CA ASP A 88 16.28 10.92 -1.35
C ASP A 88 16.14 11.92 -2.51
N THR A 89 14.92 12.09 -3.02
CA THR A 89 14.68 12.78 -4.28
C THR A 89 14.12 14.17 -4.07
N TYR A 90 14.75 15.17 -4.70
CA TYR A 90 14.23 16.52 -4.80
C TYR A 90 13.50 16.74 -6.11
N ILE A 91 12.43 17.53 -6.08
CA ILE A 91 11.76 18.01 -7.29
C ILE A 91 12.32 19.40 -7.59
N VAL A 92 13.08 19.52 -8.68
CA VAL A 92 13.85 20.73 -9.02
C VAL A 92 13.16 21.61 -10.05
N ASN A 93 12.12 21.10 -10.70
CA ASN A 93 11.36 21.84 -11.68
C ASN A 93 9.91 21.37 -11.71
N TYR A 94 9.00 22.32 -11.89
CA TYR A 94 7.60 22.09 -12.18
C TYR A 94 7.15 23.01 -13.31
N ARG A 95 6.40 22.46 -14.25
CA ARG A 95 5.76 23.18 -15.36
C ARG A 95 4.40 22.58 -15.64
N ARG A 96 3.35 23.39 -15.54
CA ARG A 96 2.01 23.05 -16.03
C ARG A 96 1.82 23.60 -17.42
N ASN A 97 1.28 22.79 -18.33
CA ASN A 97 0.87 23.20 -19.66
C ASN A 97 -0.64 22.98 -19.82
N TYR A 98 -1.36 24.06 -20.12
CA TYR A 98 -2.78 24.07 -20.41
C TYR A 98 -2.99 24.58 -21.82
N ASP A 99 -3.70 23.80 -22.63
CA ASP A 99 -4.15 24.20 -23.95
C ASP A 99 -5.67 24.05 -24.02
N GLY A 100 -6.38 25.15 -24.21
CA GLY A 100 -7.85 25.18 -24.28
C GLY A 100 -8.43 24.63 -25.57
N THR A 101 -7.60 24.14 -26.50
CA THR A 101 -8.09 23.44 -27.69
C THR A 101 -8.69 22.08 -27.35
N CYS A 102 -9.78 21.73 -28.05
CA CYS A 102 -10.49 20.48 -27.84
C CYS A 102 -9.55 19.27 -28.04
N GLY A 103 -9.52 18.35 -27.07
CA GLY A 103 -8.78 17.10 -27.16
C GLY A 103 -7.38 17.09 -26.55
N LYS A 104 -6.89 18.23 -26.01
CA LYS A 104 -5.66 18.25 -25.22
C LYS A 104 -5.97 18.23 -23.73
N VAL A 105 -5.38 17.27 -23.03
CA VAL A 105 -5.42 17.24 -21.58
C VAL A 105 -4.39 18.21 -21.02
N THR A 106 -4.70 18.83 -19.89
CA THR A 106 -3.72 19.60 -19.12
C THR A 106 -2.65 18.64 -18.61
N THR A 107 -1.38 18.99 -18.79
CA THR A 107 -0.26 18.14 -18.37
C THR A 107 0.65 18.86 -17.40
N ASP A 108 1.10 18.15 -16.37
CA ASP A 108 2.14 18.61 -15.46
C ASP A 108 3.44 17.88 -15.74
N GLN A 109 4.50 18.67 -15.88
CA GLN A 109 5.85 18.19 -16.05
C GLN A 109 6.65 18.51 -14.79
N TYR A 110 7.26 17.47 -14.22
CA TYR A 110 8.14 17.56 -13.07
C TYR A 110 9.54 17.07 -13.44
N VAL A 111 10.57 17.63 -12.82
CA VAL A 111 11.95 17.11 -12.93
C VAL A 111 12.41 16.66 -11.55
N PHE A 112 12.71 15.38 -11.45
CA PHE A 112 13.17 14.71 -10.24
C PHE A 112 14.69 14.58 -10.27
N SER A 113 15.36 15.00 -9.20
CA SER A 113 16.78 14.78 -8.96
C SER A 113 16.95 13.81 -7.79
N PRO A 114 17.03 12.50 -8.06
CA PRO A 114 17.22 11.49 -7.02
C PRO A 114 18.65 11.47 -6.51
N GLY A 115 18.82 11.19 -5.22
CA GLY A 115 20.10 10.82 -4.63
C GLY A 115 20.46 9.37 -4.96
N ILE A 116 19.45 8.50 -5.02
CA ILE A 116 19.59 7.09 -5.40
C ILE A 116 18.52 6.77 -6.44
N LEU A 117 18.94 6.16 -7.56
CA LEU A 117 18.05 5.69 -8.61
C LEU A 117 18.34 4.21 -8.89
N ARG A 118 17.34 3.35 -8.69
CA ARG A 118 17.41 1.92 -8.97
C ARG A 118 16.48 1.59 -10.14
N ILE A 119 17.05 0.98 -11.18
CA ILE A 119 16.32 0.56 -12.40
C ILE A 119 16.56 -0.93 -12.59
N GLY A 120 15.57 -1.75 -12.23
CA GLY A 120 15.77 -3.20 -12.16
C GLY A 120 16.93 -3.54 -11.23
N ASP A 121 17.97 -4.16 -11.76
CA ASP A 121 19.17 -4.58 -11.01
C ASP A 121 20.26 -3.49 -10.94
N MET A 122 20.12 -2.40 -11.71
CA MET A 122 21.12 -1.33 -11.75
C MET A 122 20.83 -0.29 -10.67
N VAL A 123 21.83 0.04 -9.87
CA VAL A 123 21.77 1.11 -8.85
C VAL A 123 22.74 2.22 -9.23
N PHE A 124 22.23 3.46 -9.25
CA PHE A 124 23.02 4.67 -9.41
C PHE A 124 22.87 5.55 -8.18
N GLU A 125 24.00 5.91 -7.57
CA GLU A 125 24.03 6.68 -6.33
C GLU A 125 24.85 7.95 -6.49
N LYS A 126 24.31 9.07 -6.01
CA LYS A 126 25.04 10.34 -5.90
C LYS A 126 25.70 10.42 -4.53
N TRP A 127 26.82 11.14 -4.49
CA TRP A 127 27.66 11.30 -3.29
C TRP A 127 26.93 11.92 -2.08
N TRP A 128 25.81 12.60 -2.30
CA TRP A 128 25.01 13.24 -1.26
C TRP A 128 23.79 12.42 -0.79
N LYS A 129 23.68 11.13 -1.18
CA LYS A 129 22.61 10.27 -0.69
C LYS A 129 22.57 10.21 0.84
N LEU A 130 21.38 10.09 1.42
CA LEU A 130 21.17 9.97 2.87
C LEU A 130 20.78 8.54 3.27
N SER A 131 19.97 7.88 2.43
CA SER A 131 19.46 6.54 2.64
C SER A 131 20.49 5.47 2.32
N ASP A 132 20.41 4.36 3.04
CA ASP A 132 21.13 3.12 2.72
C ASP A 132 20.14 2.08 2.17
N LEU A 133 20.37 1.65 0.93
CA LEU A 133 19.53 0.65 0.26
C LEU A 133 19.56 -0.70 0.96
N ALA A 134 20.70 -1.10 1.56
CA ALA A 134 20.81 -2.38 2.24
C ALA A 134 19.85 -2.46 3.43
N ILE A 135 19.82 -1.39 4.24
CA ILE A 135 18.90 -1.28 5.38
C ILE A 135 17.44 -1.26 4.91
N LYS A 136 17.14 -0.55 3.80
CA LYS A 136 15.77 -0.50 3.25
C LYS A 136 15.32 -1.86 2.72
N ASP A 137 16.17 -2.57 1.98
CA ASP A 137 15.84 -3.90 1.46
C ASP A 137 15.68 -4.93 2.60
N GLU A 138 16.48 -4.84 3.66
CA GLU A 138 16.31 -5.63 4.88
C GLU A 138 14.98 -5.31 5.57
N GLN A 139 14.61 -4.02 5.72
CA GLN A 139 13.32 -3.63 6.29
C GLN A 139 12.13 -4.15 5.46
N VAL A 140 12.23 -4.17 4.13
CA VAL A 140 11.18 -4.74 3.26
C VAL A 140 11.08 -6.26 3.40
N GLN A 141 12.19 -6.96 3.67
CA GLN A 141 12.19 -8.40 3.93
C GLN A 141 11.67 -8.75 5.33
N ILE A 142 11.95 -7.91 6.33
CA ILE A 142 11.50 -8.08 7.72
C ILE A 142 10.04 -7.65 7.87
N ALA A 143 9.59 -6.66 7.10
CA ALA A 143 8.18 -6.33 6.96
C ALA A 143 7.51 -7.42 6.14
N GLU A 144 7.00 -8.46 6.81
CA GLU A 144 6.06 -9.38 6.21
C GLU A 144 5.01 -8.56 5.43
N PRO A 145 4.67 -8.94 4.18
CA PRO A 145 3.68 -8.21 3.41
C PRO A 145 2.44 -8.11 4.28
N LYS A 146 2.10 -6.89 4.74
CA LYS A 146 0.86 -6.62 5.46
C LYS A 146 -0.28 -6.88 4.49
N THR A 147 -0.65 -8.15 4.44
CA THR A 147 -1.90 -8.65 3.96
C THR A 147 -2.99 -7.82 4.63
N VAL A 148 -3.89 -7.26 3.82
CA VAL A 148 -4.95 -6.39 4.31
C VAL A 148 -5.78 -7.18 5.33
N PRO A 149 -5.89 -6.72 6.59
CA PRO A 149 -6.61 -7.44 7.64
C PRO A 149 -8.06 -7.62 7.19
N THR A 150 -8.52 -8.87 7.09
CA THR A 150 -9.86 -9.19 6.60
C THR A 150 -10.53 -10.26 7.46
N ILE A 151 -11.80 -10.04 7.75
CA ILE A 151 -12.69 -11.05 8.36
C ILE A 151 -13.16 -11.94 7.22
N LYS A 152 -12.85 -13.24 7.27
CA LYS A 152 -13.25 -14.20 6.23
C LYS A 152 -14.64 -14.75 6.46
N ASP A 153 -14.94 -15.15 7.69
CA ASP A 153 -16.22 -15.74 8.08
C ASP A 153 -16.37 -15.77 9.60
N TYR A 154 -17.60 -15.84 10.09
CA TYR A 154 -17.90 -16.22 11.47
C TYR A 154 -19.19 -17.05 11.52
N TYR A 155 -19.19 -18.11 12.30
CA TYR A 155 -20.34 -19.00 12.42
C TYR A 155 -20.39 -19.71 13.78
N ILE A 156 -21.60 -20.12 14.17
CA ILE A 156 -21.86 -20.81 15.42
C ILE A 156 -21.91 -22.32 15.17
N THR A 157 -21.27 -23.11 16.04
CA THR A 157 -21.38 -24.58 16.07
C THR A 157 -21.87 -25.09 17.41
N ASP A 158 -22.43 -26.31 17.40
CA ASP A 158 -22.67 -27.10 18.61
C ASP A 158 -21.35 -27.65 19.21
N LYS A 159 -21.46 -28.40 20.32
CA LYS A 159 -20.31 -29.05 21.00
C LYS A 159 -19.63 -30.11 20.13
N ASP A 160 -20.33 -30.66 19.15
CA ASP A 160 -19.83 -31.68 18.23
C ASP A 160 -19.19 -31.07 16.98
N GLY A 161 -19.22 -29.73 16.86
CA GLY A 161 -18.62 -28.98 15.76
C GLY A 161 -19.51 -28.81 14.54
N ASN A 162 -20.80 -29.16 14.62
CA ASN A 162 -21.75 -28.97 13.53
C ASN A 162 -22.28 -27.53 13.54
N ARG A 163 -22.36 -26.91 12.36
CA ARG A 163 -22.90 -25.56 12.20
C ARG A 163 -24.40 -25.56 12.52
N ILE A 164 -24.83 -24.63 13.37
CA ILE A 164 -26.23 -24.48 13.79
C ILE A 164 -26.76 -23.09 13.44
N GLU A 165 -28.02 -23.01 13.04
CA GLU A 165 -28.71 -21.75 12.74
C GLU A 165 -29.56 -21.25 13.91
N LYS A 166 -29.89 -22.12 14.87
CA LYS A 166 -30.72 -21.81 16.03
C LYS A 166 -30.10 -22.42 17.27
N SER A 167 -29.96 -21.60 18.30
CA SER A 167 -29.40 -22.01 19.58
C SER A 167 -30.54 -22.26 20.58
N ARG A 168 -30.42 -23.29 21.43
CA ARG A 168 -31.41 -23.54 22.47
C ARG A 168 -30.93 -22.99 23.80
N ILE A 169 -31.88 -22.48 24.59
CA ILE A 169 -31.63 -21.93 25.92
C ILE A 169 -30.99 -22.99 26.82
N GLY A 170 -29.86 -22.64 27.45
CA GLY A 170 -29.10 -23.50 28.35
C GLY A 170 -28.03 -24.35 27.66
N GLU A 171 -27.86 -24.24 26.34
CA GLU A 171 -26.77 -24.89 25.63
C GLU A 171 -25.51 -24.01 25.59
N THR A 172 -24.35 -24.65 25.52
CA THR A 172 -23.07 -23.99 25.24
C THR A 172 -22.79 -24.16 23.75
N ILE A 173 -22.59 -23.05 23.05
CA ILE A 173 -22.27 -23.00 21.63
C ILE A 173 -20.84 -22.50 21.44
N THR A 174 -20.26 -22.76 20.27
CA THR A 174 -18.93 -22.24 19.90
C THR A 174 -19.04 -21.27 18.73
N LEU A 175 -18.66 -20.03 18.94
CA LEU A 175 -18.45 -19.03 17.90
C LEU A 175 -17.07 -19.26 17.27
N ASN A 176 -17.06 -19.66 16.00
CA ASN A 176 -15.85 -19.82 15.21
C ASN A 176 -15.64 -18.55 14.40
N ILE A 177 -14.48 -17.90 14.56
CA ILE A 177 -14.12 -16.67 13.87
C ILE A 177 -12.91 -16.98 13.00
N ILE A 178 -13.03 -16.70 11.70
CA ILE A 178 -11.95 -16.88 10.74
C ILE A 178 -11.51 -15.49 10.28
N THR A 179 -10.32 -15.09 10.72
CA THR A 179 -9.66 -13.84 10.34
C THR A 179 -8.39 -14.13 9.56
N GLN A 180 -7.94 -13.14 8.81
CA GLN A 180 -6.63 -13.15 8.17
C GLN A 180 -5.89 -11.89 8.59
N ASP A 181 -4.72 -12.07 9.21
CA ASP A 181 -3.77 -11.00 9.57
C ASP A 181 -4.34 -9.96 10.53
N MET A 182 -5.21 -10.41 11.44
CA MET A 182 -5.83 -9.60 12.50
C MET A 182 -5.28 -9.93 13.91
N ILE A 183 -4.22 -10.73 14.01
CA ILE A 183 -3.67 -11.14 15.32
C ILE A 183 -3.14 -9.90 16.07
N GLY A 184 -3.66 -9.65 17.27
CA GLY A 184 -3.34 -8.51 18.12
C GLY A 184 -4.29 -7.32 17.98
N GLU A 185 -5.15 -7.30 16.96
CA GLU A 185 -6.18 -6.27 16.76
C GLU A 185 -7.46 -6.57 17.56
N THR A 186 -8.26 -5.55 17.86
CA THR A 186 -9.58 -5.69 18.48
C THR A 186 -10.69 -5.63 17.44
N MET A 187 -11.74 -6.42 17.63
CA MET A 187 -12.92 -6.39 16.77
C MET A 187 -14.23 -6.51 17.54
N THR A 188 -15.30 -6.01 16.94
CA THR A 188 -16.66 -6.13 17.48
C THR A 188 -17.50 -7.03 16.56
N ILE A 189 -18.15 -8.04 17.14
CA ILE A 189 -19.01 -8.99 16.40
C ILE A 189 -20.43 -8.91 16.96
N GLY A 190 -21.41 -8.64 16.10
CA GLY A 190 -22.83 -8.73 16.45
C GLY A 190 -23.41 -10.07 16.03
N LEU A 191 -23.91 -10.86 16.98
CA LEU A 191 -24.54 -12.16 16.72
C LEU A 191 -26.03 -12.02 16.39
N ASN A 192 -26.67 -10.94 16.86
CA ASN A 192 -28.03 -10.49 16.52
C ASN A 192 -29.07 -11.63 16.44
N ASP A 193 -29.29 -12.36 17.53
CA ASP A 193 -30.33 -13.39 17.56
C ASP A 193 -31.62 -12.81 18.18
N PRO A 194 -32.76 -12.85 17.48
CA PRO A 194 -34.00 -12.27 18.00
C PRO A 194 -34.65 -13.08 19.13
N THR A 195 -34.17 -14.30 19.43
CA THR A 195 -34.84 -15.26 20.32
C THR A 195 -34.09 -15.62 21.60
N VAL A 196 -32.78 -15.40 21.64
CA VAL A 196 -31.91 -15.76 22.76
C VAL A 196 -30.84 -14.69 22.95
N ASP A 197 -30.38 -14.52 24.20
CA ASP A 197 -29.18 -13.71 24.46
C ASP A 197 -27.97 -14.63 24.65
N PHE A 198 -26.77 -14.11 24.36
CA PHE A 198 -25.52 -14.84 24.58
C PHE A 198 -24.75 -14.32 25.79
N MET A 199 -24.11 -15.23 26.54
CA MET A 199 -23.26 -14.92 27.68
C MET A 199 -21.82 -15.36 27.41
N TYR A 200 -20.87 -14.46 27.63
CA TYR A 200 -19.44 -14.70 27.47
C TYR A 200 -18.72 -14.48 28.80
N LYS A 201 -17.96 -15.49 29.29
CA LYS A 201 -17.22 -15.43 30.56
C LYS A 201 -18.05 -14.96 31.76
N GLY A 202 -19.34 -15.34 31.79
CA GLY A 202 -20.27 -14.98 32.87
C GLY A 202 -20.92 -13.59 32.75
N VAL A 203 -20.67 -12.86 31.65
CA VAL A 203 -21.30 -11.56 31.36
C VAL A 203 -22.23 -11.69 30.15
N VAL A 204 -23.50 -11.32 30.32
CA VAL A 204 -24.49 -11.30 29.22
C VAL A 204 -24.10 -10.21 28.23
N LEU A 205 -24.01 -10.55 26.95
CA LEU A 205 -23.66 -9.63 25.89
C LEU A 205 -24.82 -8.66 25.64
N GLU A 206 -24.52 -7.36 25.69
CA GLU A 206 -25.51 -6.34 25.40
C GLU A 206 -25.79 -6.31 23.88
N ASN A 207 -27.06 -6.49 23.49
CA ASN A 207 -27.47 -6.60 22.08
C ASN A 207 -26.74 -7.72 21.32
N ASP A 208 -26.42 -8.84 21.98
CA ASP A 208 -25.68 -9.95 21.37
C ASP A 208 -24.36 -9.54 20.70
N THR A 209 -23.79 -8.43 21.18
CA THR A 209 -22.60 -7.82 20.57
C THR A 209 -21.40 -8.07 21.46
N LEU A 210 -20.43 -8.79 20.93
CA LEU A 210 -19.16 -9.06 21.56
C LEU A 210 -18.18 -7.95 21.14
N LYS A 211 -17.99 -6.97 22.02
CA LYS A 211 -17.12 -5.79 21.81
C LYS A 211 -15.68 -6.07 22.23
N ASP A 212 -14.75 -5.38 21.57
CA ASP A 212 -13.32 -5.34 21.92
C ASP A 212 -12.66 -6.73 22.03
N LEU A 213 -13.08 -7.67 21.18
CA LEU A 213 -12.47 -8.98 21.13
C LEU A 213 -11.06 -8.87 20.54
N THR A 214 -10.03 -9.10 21.36
CA THR A 214 -8.65 -9.23 20.88
C THR A 214 -8.46 -10.55 20.15
N ILE A 215 -8.06 -10.49 18.89
CA ILE A 215 -7.84 -11.69 18.09
C ILE A 215 -6.47 -12.28 18.40
N SER A 216 -6.47 -13.51 18.90
CA SER A 216 -5.24 -14.21 19.26
C SER A 216 -4.74 -15.13 18.14
N LYS A 217 -5.64 -15.61 17.27
CA LYS A 217 -5.35 -16.55 16.18
C LYS A 217 -6.25 -16.29 14.97
N ASN A 218 -5.75 -16.57 13.77
CA ASN A 218 -6.53 -16.52 12.52
C ASN A 218 -7.77 -17.44 12.50
N LYS A 219 -7.81 -18.44 13.38
CA LYS A 219 -9.00 -19.25 13.66
C LYS A 219 -9.22 -19.27 15.16
N GLU A 220 -10.17 -18.49 15.61
CA GLU A 220 -10.51 -18.34 17.02
C GLU A 220 -11.83 -19.04 17.32
N LYS A 221 -11.89 -19.71 18.47
CA LYS A 221 -13.07 -20.41 18.95
C LYS A 221 -13.44 -19.85 20.31
N ILE A 222 -14.66 -19.33 20.42
CA ILE A 222 -15.16 -18.70 21.63
C ILE A 222 -16.39 -19.46 22.09
N GLU A 223 -16.36 -19.94 23.32
CA GLU A 223 -17.53 -20.57 23.94
C GLU A 223 -18.48 -19.50 24.47
N LEU A 224 -19.75 -19.62 24.10
CA LEU A 224 -20.84 -18.76 24.55
C LEU A 224 -21.93 -19.62 25.17
N GLU A 225 -22.49 -19.15 26.27
CA GLU A 225 -23.66 -19.78 26.90
C GLU A 225 -24.93 -19.08 26.42
N VAL A 226 -25.90 -19.88 25.98
CA VAL A 226 -27.18 -19.37 25.48
C VAL A 226 -28.12 -19.17 26.66
N VAL A 227 -28.49 -17.92 26.92
CA VAL A 227 -29.37 -17.56 28.04
C VAL A 227 -30.73 -17.08 27.53
N ARG A 228 -31.73 -17.08 28.42
CA ARG A 228 -33.04 -16.52 28.08
C ARG A 228 -32.89 -15.06 27.73
N GLN A 229 -33.49 -14.66 26.61
CA GLN A 229 -33.55 -13.27 26.19
C GLN A 229 -34.09 -12.40 27.33
N LYS A 230 -33.31 -11.42 27.76
CA LYS A 230 -33.80 -10.34 28.60
C LYS A 230 -34.59 -9.40 27.70
N LEU A 231 -35.87 -9.22 28.01
CA LEU A 231 -36.68 -8.16 27.43
C LEU A 231 -35.92 -6.84 27.61
N LYS A 232 -35.54 -6.21 26.49
CA LYS A 232 -34.98 -4.85 26.47
C LYS A 232 -36.05 -3.83 26.85
#